data_AF-A0A3L6Q2E9-F1
#
_entry.id   AF-A0A3L6Q2E9-F1
#
_cell.length_a   1.000
_cell.length_b   1.000
_cell.length_c   1.000
_cell.angle_alpha   90.00
_cell.angle_beta   90.00
_cell.angle_gamma   90.00
#
_symmetry.space_group_name_H-M   'P 1'
#
loop_
_entity.id
_entity.type
_entity.pdbx_description
1 polymer ?
#
loop_
_entity_poly.entity_id
_entity_poly.type
_entity_poly.pdbx_seq_one_letter_code
_entity_poly.pdbx_strand_id
1 'polypeptide(L)'
;MAPPNDSLGTVILNLEKLGKKADDTNRRIEEMQQSIQRNTDGHSSMTALKPSMEDKVSNLQNSVYDLQKKIDLFIHEIPSKRKGEEDHKILEASTPAHLGAAAYAETSGQNGHRDDNNNRSVGAGVVTTLVPSPVKVVLGETKRTQFSGMDWQLRTGWMWKYSRETYNTATESLPTNYYGTKHVTKALLPLLQSSSDGRIVNISSGFGLLRFFRSEELKQELNDADNLTEERLDELLDTFMKDYEAGALEARGWPAEFASYKVAKAAVNAYSRIIARRHPALRINCAHPGYVNTDMTRNLGFLTPEEGAKNVVKVALLPAGGPTGAFFAMGKEASFL
;
A
#
# COMPACT_ATOMS: atom_id res chain seq x y z
N MET A 1 -97.03 -8.88 21.54
CA MET A 1 -96.00 -9.10 20.50
C MET A 1 -94.71 -9.42 21.22
N ALA A 2 -94.22 -10.66 21.14
CA ALA A 2 -92.92 -11.05 21.70
C ALA A 2 -91.79 -10.41 20.85
N PRO A 3 -90.67 -9.98 21.45
CA PRO A 3 -89.59 -9.37 20.70
C PRO A 3 -88.89 -10.40 19.79
N PRO A 4 -88.30 -9.98 18.66
CA PRO A 4 -87.75 -10.91 17.67
C PRO A 4 -86.55 -11.69 18.21
N ASN A 5 -86.44 -12.91 17.72
CA ASN A 5 -85.53 -13.98 18.15
C ASN A 5 -84.05 -13.77 17.74
N ASP A 6 -83.54 -12.53 17.80
CA ASP A 6 -82.25 -12.11 17.20
C ASP A 6 -81.00 -12.36 18.08
N SER A 7 -81.15 -13.04 19.24
CA SER A 7 -80.02 -13.17 20.18
C SER A 7 -79.04 -14.30 19.84
N LEU A 8 -79.51 -15.42 19.26
CA LEU A 8 -78.66 -16.59 19.01
C LEU A 8 -77.71 -16.42 17.82
N GLY A 9 -78.19 -15.87 16.70
CA GLY A 9 -77.36 -15.64 15.51
C GLY A 9 -76.23 -14.62 15.76
N THR A 10 -76.53 -13.57 16.53
CA THR A 10 -75.56 -12.55 16.93
C THR A 10 -74.48 -13.12 17.87
N VAL A 11 -74.86 -14.01 18.79
CA VAL A 11 -73.91 -14.69 19.70
C VAL A 11 -72.98 -15.62 18.92
N ILE A 12 -73.50 -16.39 17.96
CA ILE A 12 -72.68 -17.29 17.13
C ILE A 12 -71.67 -16.49 16.30
N LEU A 13 -72.09 -15.40 15.64
CA LEU A 13 -71.18 -14.53 14.88
C LEU A 13 -70.07 -13.91 15.74
N ASN A 14 -70.38 -13.54 16.99
CA ASN A 14 -69.37 -13.02 17.91
C ASN A 14 -68.39 -14.10 18.38
N LEU A 15 -68.87 -15.33 18.60
CA LEU A 15 -68.02 -16.48 18.93
C LEU A 15 -67.09 -16.84 17.77
N GLU A 16 -67.56 -16.82 16.53
CA GLU A 16 -66.72 -17.03 15.34
C GLU A 16 -65.65 -15.95 15.17
N LYS A 17 -66.02 -14.68 15.40
CA LYS A 17 -65.05 -13.57 15.39
C LYS A 17 -64.00 -13.70 16.49
N LEU A 18 -64.39 -14.15 17.68
CA LEU A 18 -63.47 -14.42 18.79
C LEU A 18 -62.54 -15.60 18.47
N GLY A 19 -63.06 -16.67 17.87
CA GLY A 19 -62.26 -17.80 17.39
C GLY A 19 -61.19 -17.37 16.39
N LYS A 20 -61.58 -16.63 15.34
CA LYS A 20 -60.62 -16.10 14.35
C LYS A 20 -59.57 -15.18 14.96
N LYS A 21 -59.94 -14.38 15.97
CA LYS A 21 -59.01 -13.49 16.68
C LYS A 21 -58.04 -14.30 17.55
N ALA A 22 -58.50 -15.38 18.16
CA ALA A 22 -57.65 -16.31 18.91
C ALA A 22 -56.65 -17.01 17.98
N ASP A 23 -57.09 -17.47 16.81
CA ASP A 23 -56.22 -18.10 15.81
C ASP A 23 -55.14 -17.14 15.28
N ASP A 24 -55.49 -15.89 14.97
CA ASP A 24 -54.50 -14.88 14.54
C ASP A 24 -53.52 -14.52 15.67
N THR A 25 -53.98 -14.56 16.92
CA THR A 25 -53.11 -14.32 18.09
C THR A 25 -52.12 -15.48 18.27
N ASN A 26 -52.59 -16.72 18.14
CA ASN A 26 -51.73 -17.91 18.23
C ASN A 26 -50.66 -17.93 17.12
N ARG A 27 -51.05 -17.60 15.88
CA ARG A 27 -50.11 -17.49 14.76
C ARG A 27 -48.99 -16.46 15.02
N ARG A 28 -49.34 -15.30 15.58
CA ARG A 28 -48.34 -14.26 15.93
C ARG A 28 -47.40 -14.71 17.06
N ILE A 29 -47.89 -15.51 18.00
CA ILE A 29 -47.07 -16.09 19.07
C ILE A 29 -46.05 -17.06 18.47
N GLU A 30 -46.45 -17.92 17.53
CA GLU A 30 -45.55 -18.84 16.84
C GLU A 30 -44.48 -18.09 16.02
N GLU A 31 -44.87 -17.06 15.27
CA GLU A 31 -43.94 -16.21 14.50
C GLU A 31 -42.92 -15.53 15.43
N MET A 32 -43.36 -15.06 16.60
CA MET A 32 -42.49 -14.44 17.61
C MET A 32 -41.53 -15.47 18.24
N GLN A 33 -42.00 -16.68 18.56
CA GLN A 33 -41.15 -17.75 19.07
C GLN A 33 -40.07 -18.16 18.05
N GLN A 34 -40.43 -18.26 16.77
CA GLN A 34 -39.45 -18.52 15.70
C GLN A 34 -38.44 -17.37 15.55
N SER A 35 -38.85 -16.12 15.76
CA SER A 35 -37.93 -14.97 15.76
C SER A 35 -36.97 -15.01 16.95
N ILE A 36 -37.45 -15.38 18.14
CA ILE A 36 -36.62 -15.52 19.35
C ILE A 36 -35.60 -16.64 19.16
N GLN A 37 -36.00 -17.78 18.58
CA GLN A 37 -35.09 -18.88 18.29
C GLN A 37 -33.98 -18.47 17.31
N ARG A 38 -34.34 -17.83 16.19
CA ARG A 38 -33.35 -17.32 15.22
C ARG A 38 -32.35 -16.34 15.83
N ASN A 39 -32.82 -15.44 16.70
CA ASN A 39 -31.95 -14.50 17.40
C ASN A 39 -31.03 -15.21 18.41
N THR A 40 -31.52 -16.26 19.09
CA THR A 40 -30.75 -17.06 20.04
C THR A 40 -29.65 -17.87 19.35
N ASP A 41 -29.97 -18.46 18.19
CA ASP A 41 -29.02 -19.21 17.37
C ASP A 41 -27.92 -18.28 16.81
N GLY A 42 -28.31 -17.09 16.34
CA GLY A 42 -27.39 -16.04 15.89
C GLY A 42 -26.45 -15.58 17.01
N HIS A 43 -26.98 -15.36 18.21
CA HIS A 43 -26.17 -14.97 19.37
C HIS A 43 -25.18 -16.07 19.78
N SER A 44 -25.60 -17.33 19.73
CA SER A 44 -24.73 -18.49 20.01
C SER A 44 -23.59 -18.61 19.00
N SER A 45 -23.87 -18.40 17.71
CA SER A 45 -22.85 -18.37 16.65
C SER A 45 -21.85 -17.23 16.84
N MET A 46 -22.34 -16.03 17.20
CA MET A 46 -21.49 -14.87 17.46
C MET A 46 -20.60 -15.05 18.71
N THR A 47 -21.13 -15.72 19.73
CA THR A 47 -20.40 -16.07 20.96
C THR A 47 -19.29 -17.10 20.68
N ALA A 48 -19.52 -18.03 19.74
CA ALA A 48 -18.52 -19.00 19.31
C ALA A 48 -17.42 -18.40 18.40
N LEU A 49 -17.75 -17.38 17.60
CA LEU A 49 -16.81 -16.69 16.71
C LEU A 49 -15.90 -15.70 17.44
N LYS A 50 -16.40 -15.10 18.53
CA LYS A 50 -15.68 -14.05 19.27
C LYS A 50 -14.28 -14.48 19.78
N PRO A 51 -14.09 -15.65 20.40
CA PRO A 51 -12.76 -16.11 20.81
C PRO A 51 -11.79 -16.27 19.63
N SER A 52 -12.26 -16.83 18.50
CA SER A 52 -11.43 -16.99 17.30
C SER A 52 -11.01 -15.65 16.69
N MET A 53 -11.88 -14.63 16.75
CA MET A 53 -11.55 -13.28 16.31
C MET A 53 -10.59 -12.59 17.28
N GLU A 54 -10.77 -12.74 18.60
CA GLU A 54 -9.86 -12.23 19.62
C GLU A 54 -8.47 -12.86 19.48
N ASP A 55 -8.38 -14.17 19.23
CA ASP A 55 -7.12 -14.86 18.93
C ASP A 55 -6.44 -14.31 17.67
N LYS A 56 -7.21 -14.07 16.60
CA LYS A 56 -6.67 -13.48 15.37
C LYS A 56 -6.18 -12.05 15.58
N VAL A 57 -6.91 -11.23 16.34
CA VAL A 57 -6.49 -9.86 16.70
C VAL A 57 -5.22 -9.89 17.55
N SER A 58 -5.16 -10.78 18.53
CA SER A 58 -3.99 -10.96 19.40
C SER A 58 -2.75 -11.41 18.61
N ASN A 59 -2.93 -12.37 17.67
CA ASN A 59 -1.88 -12.79 16.75
C ASN A 59 -1.39 -11.65 15.85
N LEU A 60 -2.30 -10.78 15.38
CA LEU A 60 -1.95 -9.61 14.59
C LEU A 60 -1.15 -8.59 15.42
N GLN A 61 -1.58 -8.31 16.65
CA GLN A 61 -0.91 -7.41 17.58
C GLN A 61 0.50 -7.91 17.93
N ASN A 62 0.67 -9.21 18.18
CA ASN A 62 1.97 -9.83 18.40
C ASN A 62 2.88 -9.73 17.18
N SER A 63 2.33 -9.92 15.98
CA SER A 63 3.08 -9.78 14.73
C SER A 63 3.54 -8.35 14.49
N VAL A 64 2.70 -7.35 14.78
CA VAL A 64 3.05 -5.92 14.71
C VAL A 64 4.14 -5.58 15.73
N TYR A 65 4.02 -6.08 16.95
CA TYR A 65 5.02 -5.89 18.00
C TYR A 65 6.40 -6.48 17.63
N ASP A 66 6.41 -7.70 17.08
CA ASP A 66 7.64 -8.34 16.60
C ASP A 66 8.25 -7.59 15.42
N LEU A 67 7.43 -7.06 14.51
CA LEU A 67 7.88 -6.23 13.40
C LEU A 67 8.54 -4.94 13.92
N GLN A 68 7.91 -4.30 14.90
CA GLN A 68 8.42 -3.07 15.52
C GLN A 68 9.76 -3.32 16.24
N LYS A 69 9.88 -4.42 16.99
CA LYS A 69 11.16 -4.84 17.58
C LYS A 69 12.26 -5.09 16.56
N LYS A 70 11.95 -5.74 15.44
CA LYS A 70 12.92 -6.00 14.37
C LYS A 70 13.37 -4.71 13.68
N ILE A 71 12.46 -3.75 13.52
CA ILE A 71 12.76 -2.41 13.00
C ILE A 71 13.66 -1.65 13.98
N ASP A 72 13.37 -1.69 15.28
CA ASP A 72 14.18 -1.02 16.31
C ASP A 72 15.59 -1.61 16.40
N LEU A 73 15.72 -2.95 16.32
CA LEU A 73 17.01 -3.64 16.25
C LEU A 73 17.80 -3.23 15.00
N PHE A 74 17.13 -3.17 13.84
CA PHE A 74 17.74 -2.73 12.59
C PHE A 74 18.23 -1.28 12.67
N ILE A 75 17.45 -0.37 13.28
CA ILE A 75 17.85 1.04 13.49
C ILE A 75 19.10 1.12 14.37
N HIS A 76 19.25 0.24 15.35
CA HIS A 76 20.42 0.17 16.23
C HIS A 76 21.67 -0.46 15.58
N GLU A 77 21.51 -1.29 14.55
CA GLU A 77 22.61 -1.88 13.77
C GLU A 77 23.16 -0.94 12.69
N ILE A 78 22.49 0.19 12.41
CA ILE A 78 23.01 1.24 11.54
C ILE A 78 24.17 1.95 12.29
N PRO A 79 25.39 2.04 11.72
CA PRO A 79 26.56 2.56 12.42
C PRO A 79 26.35 4.02 12.88
N SER A 80 26.38 4.24 14.20
CA SER A 80 26.29 5.56 14.80
C SER A 80 27.61 6.33 14.66
N LYS A 81 27.54 7.56 14.12
CA LYS A 81 28.70 8.45 14.03
C LYS A 81 29.23 8.76 15.45
N ARG A 82 30.54 8.57 15.64
CA ARG A 82 31.26 9.16 16.78
C ARG A 82 31.16 10.69 16.69
N LYS A 83 30.62 11.32 17.74
CA LYS A 83 30.71 12.77 17.95
C LYS A 83 32.16 13.14 18.25
N GLY A 84 32.73 13.99 17.41
CA GLY A 84 33.94 14.77 17.65
C GLY A 84 33.68 16.20 17.17
N GLU A 85 34.09 17.16 17.98
CA GLU A 85 33.68 18.57 18.07
C GLU A 85 33.91 19.42 16.80
N GLU A 86 32.93 20.25 16.43
CA GLU A 86 32.97 21.73 16.56
C GLU A 86 31.74 22.40 15.90
N ASP A 87 31.42 23.59 16.40
CA ASP A 87 30.16 24.33 16.33
C ASP A 87 29.57 24.60 14.94
N HIS A 88 28.27 24.31 14.79
CA HIS A 88 27.23 25.27 14.40
C HIS A 88 25.85 24.62 14.63
N LYS A 89 24.89 25.37 15.19
CA LYS A 89 23.53 24.90 15.52
C LYS A 89 22.84 24.27 14.30
N ILE A 90 22.76 22.93 14.29
CA ILE A 90 21.97 22.14 13.34
C ILE A 90 20.73 21.65 14.10
N LEU A 91 19.55 22.10 13.68
CA LEU A 91 18.29 21.51 14.11
C LEU A 91 18.16 20.17 13.35
N GLU A 92 18.55 19.06 13.99
CA GLU A 92 18.30 17.72 13.47
C GLU A 92 16.84 17.34 13.75
N ALA A 93 16.06 17.20 12.67
CA ALA A 93 14.82 16.43 12.70
C ALA A 93 14.99 15.22 11.78
N SER A 94 15.25 14.06 12.38
CA SER A 94 15.13 12.77 11.71
C SER A 94 13.65 12.49 11.46
N THR A 95 13.20 12.60 10.21
CA THR A 95 11.84 12.19 9.82
C THR A 95 11.77 10.67 9.64
N PRO A 96 10.75 9.98 10.19
CA PRO A 96 10.61 8.53 10.08
C PRO A 96 10.27 8.10 8.65
N ALA A 97 10.75 6.93 8.25
CA ALA A 97 10.20 6.18 7.12
C ALA A 97 8.72 5.89 7.41
N HIS A 98 7.80 6.49 6.64
CA HIS A 98 6.38 6.21 6.79
C HIS A 98 6.05 4.84 6.16
N LEU A 99 5.68 3.87 6.98
CA LEU A 99 5.11 2.59 6.56
C LEU A 99 3.58 2.74 6.59
N GLY A 100 2.92 2.71 5.43
CA GLY A 100 1.46 2.76 5.34
C GLY A 100 0.86 1.35 5.25
N ALA A 101 0.39 0.79 6.37
CA ALA A 101 -0.49 -0.37 6.37
C ALA A 101 -1.94 0.14 6.45
N ALA A 102 -2.67 0.12 5.33
CA ALA A 102 -4.10 0.41 5.34
C ALA A 102 -4.87 -0.90 5.52
N ALA A 103 -5.27 -1.20 6.77
CA ALA A 103 -6.33 -2.16 7.05
C ALA A 103 -7.63 -1.36 7.24
N TYR A 104 -8.40 -1.18 6.16
CA TYR A 104 -9.74 -0.62 6.31
C TYR A 104 -10.69 -1.71 6.81
N ALA A 105 -11.00 -1.68 8.10
CA ALA A 105 -12.20 -2.30 8.66
C ALA A 105 -13.15 -1.16 9.03
N GLU A 106 -14.08 -0.80 8.16
CA GLU A 106 -15.14 0.12 8.53
C GLU A 106 -16.24 -0.63 9.30
N THR A 107 -16.47 -0.22 10.54
CA THR A 107 -17.72 -0.46 11.27
C THR A 107 -18.71 0.67 10.94
N SER A 108 -19.88 0.28 10.45
CA SER A 108 -21.14 1.03 10.21
C SER A 108 -21.47 2.16 11.21
N GLY A 109 -22.18 3.25 10.92
CA GLY A 109 -22.93 3.73 9.73
C GLY A 109 -23.82 4.94 10.12
N GLN A 110 -24.61 5.50 9.19
CA GLN A 110 -26.00 5.95 9.40
C GLN A 110 -26.61 6.39 8.05
N ASN A 111 -27.77 5.80 7.73
CA ASN A 111 -28.60 5.96 6.52
C ASN A 111 -28.14 5.23 5.26
N GLY A 112 -28.56 3.97 5.15
CA GLY A 112 -28.57 3.23 3.89
C GLY A 112 -28.80 1.74 4.12
N HIS A 113 -30.06 1.31 4.25
CA HIS A 113 -30.42 -0.09 4.07
C HIS A 113 -30.00 -0.54 2.68
N ARG A 114 -29.01 -1.44 2.61
CA ARG A 114 -28.86 -2.47 1.58
C ARG A 114 -28.04 -3.61 2.19
N ASP A 115 -28.73 -4.69 2.57
CA ASP A 115 -28.14 -6.01 2.74
C ASP A 115 -27.71 -6.49 1.34
N ASP A 116 -26.50 -6.13 0.94
CA ASP A 116 -25.81 -6.85 -0.14
C ASP A 116 -24.83 -7.82 0.53
N ASN A 117 -25.10 -9.13 0.43
CA ASN A 117 -24.26 -10.25 0.92
C ASN A 117 -22.86 -10.33 0.27
N ASN A 118 -22.39 -9.27 -0.37
CA ASN A 118 -21.04 -9.13 -0.89
C ASN A 118 -20.23 -8.20 0.01
N ASN A 119 -19.92 -8.66 1.23
CA ASN A 119 -18.76 -8.15 1.96
C ASN A 119 -17.51 -8.50 1.15
N ARG A 120 -17.18 -7.69 0.14
CA ARG A 120 -15.89 -7.76 -0.55
C ARG A 120 -14.82 -7.38 0.47
N SER A 121 -14.14 -8.41 0.99
CA SER A 121 -12.89 -8.25 1.72
C SER A 121 -11.98 -7.32 0.91
N VAL A 122 -11.73 -6.12 1.44
CA VAL A 122 -10.77 -5.19 0.86
C VAL A 122 -9.40 -5.78 1.19
N GLY A 123 -8.73 -6.35 0.19
CA GLY A 123 -7.50 -7.11 0.40
C GLY A 123 -6.44 -6.35 1.21
N ALA A 124 -5.72 -7.07 2.08
CA ALA A 124 -4.57 -6.51 2.78
C ALA A 124 -3.53 -6.04 1.75
N GLY A 125 -3.19 -4.76 1.78
CA GLY A 125 -2.28 -4.12 0.84
C GLY A 125 -1.04 -3.59 1.54
N VAL A 126 0.15 -3.92 1.03
CA VAL A 126 1.39 -3.26 1.46
C VAL A 126 1.75 -2.17 0.46
N VAL A 127 1.91 -0.95 0.96
CA VAL A 127 2.47 0.18 0.21
C VAL A 127 3.87 0.46 0.76
N THR A 128 4.90 0.18 -0.03
CA THR A 128 6.29 0.44 0.36
C THR A 128 6.70 1.85 -0.06
N THR A 129 6.67 2.81 0.88
CA THR A 129 7.30 4.14 0.75
C THR A 129 8.61 4.16 1.50
N LEU A 130 9.69 3.73 0.86
CA LEU A 130 11.03 3.95 1.38
C LEU A 130 11.77 4.83 0.39
N VAL A 131 11.97 6.10 0.74
CA VAL A 131 12.84 7.01 0.00
C VAL A 131 13.62 7.83 1.03
N PRO A 132 14.96 7.76 1.06
CA PRO A 132 15.73 8.63 1.92
C PRO A 132 15.66 10.08 1.40
N SER A 133 15.79 11.04 2.32
CA SER A 133 15.77 12.46 1.99
C SER A 133 16.85 12.78 0.94
N PRO A 134 16.60 13.66 -0.05
CA PRO A 134 17.60 13.98 -1.04
C PRO A 134 18.79 14.66 -0.37
N VAL A 135 19.97 14.10 -0.61
CA VAL A 135 21.28 14.77 -0.75
C VAL A 135 21.32 16.18 -0.14
N LYS A 136 22.08 16.33 0.95
CA LYS A 136 22.35 17.60 1.61
C LYS A 136 22.89 18.63 0.62
N VAL A 137 22.14 19.71 0.43
CA VAL A 137 22.59 20.92 -0.29
C VAL A 137 22.20 22.12 0.54
N VAL A 138 23.15 23.04 0.70
CA VAL A 138 22.91 24.39 1.20
C VAL A 138 22.26 25.20 0.07
N LEU A 139 20.94 25.38 0.10
CA LEU A 139 20.25 26.32 -0.78
C LEU A 139 19.90 27.59 -0.01
N GLY A 140 20.26 28.75 -0.57
CA GLY A 140 19.66 30.03 -0.20
C GLY A 140 18.20 30.13 -0.70
N GLU A 141 17.42 31.03 -0.10
CA GLU A 141 15.99 31.20 -0.38
C GLU A 141 15.66 31.25 -1.88
N THR A 142 14.96 30.22 -2.38
CA THR A 142 14.55 30.12 -3.78
C THR A 142 13.07 30.50 -3.91
N LYS A 143 12.72 31.48 -4.76
CA LYS A 143 11.34 31.96 -4.89
C LYS A 143 10.49 31.06 -5.79
N ARG A 144 9.28 30.70 -5.35
CA ARG A 144 8.32 29.85 -6.08
C ARG A 144 8.01 30.32 -7.51
N THR A 145 8.10 31.63 -7.77
CA THR A 145 7.91 32.25 -9.09
C THR A 145 8.97 31.85 -10.12
N GLN A 146 10.17 31.46 -9.68
CA GLN A 146 11.28 31.06 -10.55
C GLN A 146 10.97 29.81 -11.38
N PHE A 147 10.09 28.93 -10.90
CA PHE A 147 9.77 27.65 -11.54
C PHE A 147 8.44 27.67 -12.29
N SER A 148 7.74 28.82 -12.30
CA SER A 148 6.49 28.97 -13.03
C SER A 148 6.70 28.74 -14.53
N GLY A 149 5.86 27.90 -15.14
CA GLY A 149 5.97 27.55 -16.57
C GLY A 149 7.06 26.54 -16.94
N MET A 150 7.95 26.15 -16.02
CA MET A 150 8.93 25.08 -16.26
C MET A 150 8.28 23.69 -16.17
N ASP A 151 8.57 22.84 -17.15
CA ASP A 151 8.23 21.42 -17.12
C ASP A 151 9.08 20.62 -16.10
N TRP A 152 8.80 19.33 -15.98
CA TRP A 152 9.51 18.49 -15.00
C TRP A 152 10.99 18.30 -15.36
N GLN A 153 11.35 18.25 -16.65
CA GLN A 153 12.75 18.12 -17.08
C GLN A 153 13.57 19.34 -16.67
N LEU A 154 13.04 20.55 -16.88
CA LEU A 154 13.70 21.78 -16.49
C LEU A 154 13.84 21.89 -14.96
N ARG A 155 12.80 21.52 -14.21
CA ARG A 155 12.85 21.53 -12.73
C ARG A 155 13.83 20.51 -12.16
N THR A 156 13.88 19.31 -12.72
CA THR A 156 14.81 18.25 -12.30
C THR A 156 16.25 18.54 -12.74
N GLY A 157 16.45 19.10 -13.93
CA GLY A 157 17.75 19.59 -14.39
C GLY A 157 18.29 20.73 -13.52
N TRP A 158 17.41 21.65 -13.09
CA TRP A 158 17.76 22.65 -12.08
C TRP A 158 18.14 21.98 -10.76
N MET A 159 17.32 21.05 -10.26
CA MET A 159 17.60 20.33 -9.02
C MET A 159 18.96 19.63 -9.06
N TRP A 160 19.30 18.98 -10.19
CA TRP A 160 20.60 18.35 -10.40
C TRP A 160 21.75 19.36 -10.44
N LYS A 161 21.60 20.46 -11.18
CA LYS A 161 22.65 21.50 -11.26
C LYS A 161 23.03 22.04 -9.87
N TYR A 162 22.06 22.14 -8.98
CA TYR A 162 22.25 22.65 -7.63
C TYR A 162 22.30 21.55 -6.57
N SER A 163 22.31 20.26 -6.95
CA SER A 163 22.42 19.14 -6.01
C SER A 163 23.30 18.04 -6.55
N ARG A 164 24.38 17.72 -5.85
CA ARG A 164 25.32 16.67 -6.29
C ARG A 164 25.10 15.38 -5.51
N GLU A 165 24.69 14.33 -6.21
CA GLU A 165 24.72 12.98 -5.65
C GLU A 165 26.18 12.55 -5.43
N THR A 166 26.51 12.20 -4.19
CA THR A 166 27.81 11.65 -3.78
C THR A 166 27.69 10.14 -3.59
N TYR A 167 28.83 9.42 -3.64
CA TYR A 167 28.86 7.99 -3.30
C TYR A 167 28.25 7.71 -1.92
N ASN A 168 28.57 8.53 -0.90
CA ASN A 168 28.00 8.39 0.44
C ASN A 168 26.47 8.57 0.47
N THR A 169 25.91 9.44 -0.37
CA THR A 169 24.45 9.55 -0.49
C THR A 169 23.84 8.40 -1.30
N ALA A 170 24.60 7.82 -2.24
CA ALA A 170 24.19 6.62 -2.97
C ALA A 170 24.14 5.39 -2.05
N THR A 171 25.05 5.27 -1.09
CA THR A 171 25.06 4.19 -0.08
C THR A 171 23.83 4.20 0.84
N GLU A 172 23.07 5.30 0.91
CA GLU A 172 21.81 5.37 1.68
C GLU A 172 20.58 5.03 0.82
N SER A 173 20.65 5.27 -0.49
CA SER A 173 19.54 5.11 -1.44
C SER A 173 19.16 3.67 -1.68
N LEU A 174 20.12 2.79 -2.00
CA LEU A 174 19.84 1.39 -2.31
C LEU A 174 19.32 0.58 -1.11
N PRO A 175 19.96 0.65 0.08
CA PRO A 175 19.46 -0.02 1.28
C PRO A 175 18.02 0.33 1.60
N THR A 176 17.64 1.59 1.42
CA THR A 176 16.29 2.07 1.72
C THR A 176 15.30 1.69 0.62
N ASN A 177 15.54 2.15 -0.61
CA ASN A 177 14.56 2.06 -1.70
C ASN A 177 14.35 0.63 -2.19
N TYR A 178 15.42 -0.17 -2.30
CA TYR A 178 15.38 -1.52 -2.85
C TYR A 178 15.40 -2.58 -1.76
N TYR A 179 16.49 -2.67 -0.98
CA TYR A 179 16.63 -3.75 0.01
C TYR A 179 15.56 -3.64 1.11
N GLY A 180 15.22 -2.44 1.56
CA GLY A 180 14.12 -2.21 2.50
C GLY A 180 12.77 -2.68 1.93
N THR A 181 12.47 -2.33 0.67
CA THR A 181 11.26 -2.81 -0.03
C THR A 181 11.24 -4.34 -0.13
N LYS A 182 12.38 -4.95 -0.49
CA LYS A 182 12.55 -6.40 -0.57
C LYS A 182 12.33 -7.08 0.78
N HIS A 183 12.92 -6.56 1.85
CA HIS A 183 12.79 -7.10 3.20
C HIS A 183 11.36 -6.99 3.74
N VAL A 184 10.72 -5.83 3.60
CA VAL A 184 9.32 -5.63 4.00
C VAL A 184 8.41 -6.57 3.23
N THR A 185 8.60 -6.68 1.91
CA THR A 185 7.83 -7.59 1.06
C THR A 185 7.98 -9.03 1.54
N LYS A 186 9.21 -9.51 1.76
CA LYS A 186 9.48 -10.87 2.25
C LYS A 186 8.85 -11.13 3.62
N ALA A 187 8.94 -10.17 4.54
CA ALA A 187 8.39 -10.31 5.89
C ALA A 187 6.86 -10.42 5.89
N LEU A 188 6.18 -9.67 5.01
CA LEU A 188 4.72 -9.61 4.96
C LEU A 188 4.10 -10.62 3.98
N LEU A 189 4.92 -11.28 3.15
CA LEU A 189 4.45 -12.21 2.12
C LEU A 189 3.54 -13.34 2.66
N PRO A 190 3.84 -14.02 3.79
CA PRO A 190 2.94 -15.08 4.30
C PRO A 190 1.54 -14.57 4.68
N LEU A 191 1.47 -13.34 5.21
CA LEU A 191 0.20 -12.70 5.57
C LEU A 191 -0.60 -12.35 4.31
N LEU A 192 0.08 -11.83 3.28
CA LEU A 192 -0.54 -11.49 2.00
C LEU A 192 -1.06 -12.72 1.26
N GLN A 193 -0.34 -13.84 1.32
CA GLN A 193 -0.76 -15.13 0.74
C GLN A 193 -1.99 -15.73 1.43
N SER A 194 -2.24 -15.35 2.69
CA SER A 194 -3.43 -15.78 3.44
C SER A 194 -4.68 -14.99 3.05
N SER A 195 -4.52 -13.89 2.30
CA SER A 195 -5.64 -13.10 1.77
C SER A 195 -6.18 -13.70 0.48
N SER A 196 -7.50 -13.75 0.34
CA SER A 196 -8.17 -14.14 -0.91
C SER A 196 -7.91 -13.16 -2.06
N ASP A 197 -7.40 -11.97 -1.77
CA ASP A 197 -7.09 -10.92 -2.75
C ASP A 197 -5.88 -10.10 -2.27
N GLY A 198 -4.76 -10.76 -1.98
CA GLY A 198 -3.55 -10.11 -1.46
C GLY A 198 -2.85 -9.20 -2.47
N ARG A 199 -2.42 -8.01 -2.03
CA ARG A 199 -1.92 -6.95 -2.93
C ARG A 199 -0.63 -6.31 -2.44
N ILE A 200 0.26 -6.03 -3.37
CA ILE A 200 1.48 -5.25 -3.12
C ILE A 200 1.54 -4.14 -4.16
N VAL A 201 1.64 -2.90 -3.68
CA VAL A 201 1.91 -1.75 -4.55
C VAL A 201 3.24 -1.13 -4.12
N ASN A 202 4.27 -1.42 -4.92
CA ASN A 202 5.59 -0.85 -4.71
C ASN A 202 5.66 0.53 -5.35
N ILE A 203 5.95 1.57 -4.55
CA ILE A 203 6.05 2.93 -5.06
C ILE A 203 7.39 3.10 -5.78
N SER A 204 7.27 3.17 -7.11
CA SER A 204 8.37 3.37 -8.04
C SER A 204 8.40 4.82 -8.53
N SER A 205 9.06 5.06 -9.65
CA SER A 205 9.19 6.38 -10.26
C SER A 205 9.26 6.27 -11.77
N GLY A 206 8.92 7.34 -12.48
CA GLY A 206 9.32 7.48 -13.88
C GLY A 206 10.84 7.35 -14.07
N PHE A 207 11.64 7.68 -13.05
CA PHE A 207 13.09 7.44 -13.04
C PHE A 207 13.52 5.97 -12.91
N GLY A 208 12.60 5.06 -12.62
CA GLY A 208 12.86 3.61 -12.66
C GLY A 208 12.71 2.98 -14.05
N LEU A 209 12.43 3.77 -15.09
CA LEU A 209 12.26 3.29 -16.46
C LEU A 209 13.61 3.02 -17.13
N LEU A 210 13.66 1.97 -17.96
CA LEU A 210 14.90 1.46 -18.54
C LEU A 210 15.53 2.40 -19.58
N ARG A 211 14.76 3.33 -20.17
CA ARG A 211 15.28 4.42 -21.03
C ARG A 211 16.38 5.28 -20.40
N PHE A 212 16.53 5.26 -19.07
CA PHE A 212 17.57 6.01 -18.38
C PHE A 212 18.92 5.28 -18.31
N PHE A 213 18.95 3.99 -18.61
CA PHE A 213 20.18 3.21 -18.75
C PHE A 213 20.76 3.45 -20.13
N ARG A 214 22.09 3.46 -20.25
CA ARG A 214 22.78 3.67 -21.53
C ARG A 214 23.26 2.36 -22.16
N SER A 215 23.59 1.35 -21.35
CA SER A 215 23.91 0.00 -21.84
C SER A 215 22.63 -0.73 -22.24
N GLU A 216 22.62 -1.28 -23.45
CA GLU A 216 21.52 -2.13 -23.93
C GLU A 216 21.50 -3.49 -23.24
N GLU A 217 22.67 -4.00 -22.85
CA GLU A 217 22.82 -5.24 -22.10
C GLU A 217 22.15 -5.12 -20.72
N LEU A 218 22.42 -4.04 -19.98
CA LEU A 218 21.76 -3.77 -18.70
C LEU A 218 20.24 -3.62 -18.85
N LYS A 219 19.78 -2.98 -19.93
CA LYS A 219 18.34 -2.86 -20.21
C LYS A 219 17.72 -4.23 -20.47
N GLN A 220 18.35 -5.05 -21.31
CA GLN A 220 17.85 -6.39 -21.64
C GLN A 220 17.77 -7.24 -20.38
N GLU A 221 18.82 -7.25 -19.57
CA GLU A 221 18.89 -8.05 -18.35
C GLU A 221 17.84 -7.61 -17.31
N LEU A 222 17.70 -6.30 -17.06
CA LEU A 222 16.66 -5.77 -16.15
C LEU A 222 15.23 -5.93 -16.71
N ASN A 223 15.07 -6.07 -18.04
CA ASN A 223 13.77 -6.27 -18.67
C ASN A 223 13.34 -7.74 -18.77
N ASP A 224 14.26 -8.68 -18.57
CA ASP A 224 14.01 -10.13 -18.67
C ASP A 224 13.30 -10.66 -17.41
N ALA A 225 12.01 -10.33 -17.26
CA ALA A 225 11.24 -10.78 -16.10
C ALA A 225 11.04 -12.30 -16.01
N ASP A 226 11.18 -13.01 -17.12
CA ASP A 226 10.97 -14.45 -17.17
C ASP A 226 12.16 -15.19 -16.55
N ASN A 227 13.39 -14.66 -16.74
CA ASN A 227 14.60 -15.32 -16.27
C ASN A 227 15.31 -14.60 -15.12
N LEU A 228 15.15 -13.29 -14.95
CA LEU A 228 15.82 -12.55 -13.89
C LEU A 228 15.48 -13.09 -12.51
N THR A 229 16.50 -13.31 -11.68
CA THR A 229 16.38 -13.81 -10.31
C THR A 229 16.67 -12.71 -9.29
N GLU A 230 16.24 -12.90 -8.04
CA GLU A 230 16.54 -11.95 -6.97
C GLU A 230 18.04 -11.86 -6.69
N GLU A 231 18.74 -12.98 -6.78
CA GLU A 231 20.18 -13.10 -6.55
C GLU A 231 20.94 -12.36 -7.65
N ARG A 232 20.53 -12.53 -8.91
CA ARG A 232 21.16 -11.83 -10.03
C ARG A 232 20.92 -10.32 -9.98
N LEU A 233 19.72 -9.92 -9.56
CA LEU A 233 19.42 -8.51 -9.34
C LEU A 233 20.29 -7.91 -8.22
N ASP A 234 20.52 -8.63 -7.12
CA ASP A 234 21.42 -8.19 -6.06
C ASP A 234 22.87 -8.06 -6.56
N GLU A 235 23.38 -9.02 -7.34
CA GLU A 235 24.72 -8.95 -7.95
C GLU A 235 24.90 -7.75 -8.89
N LEU A 236 23.86 -7.41 -9.66
CA LEU A 236 23.85 -6.22 -10.52
C LEU A 236 23.97 -4.94 -9.68
N LEU A 237 23.30 -4.89 -8.53
CA LEU A 237 23.37 -3.73 -7.62
C LEU A 237 24.72 -3.63 -6.93
N ASP A 238 25.34 -4.75 -6.56
CA ASP A 238 26.71 -4.77 -6.06
C ASP A 238 27.70 -4.28 -7.12
N THR A 239 27.48 -4.66 -8.39
CA THR A 239 28.29 -4.20 -9.52
C THR A 239 28.12 -2.70 -9.74
N PHE A 240 26.88 -2.19 -9.69
CA PHE A 240 26.60 -0.76 -9.74
C PHE A 240 27.36 0.01 -8.65
N MET A 241 27.36 -0.49 -7.40
CA MET A 241 28.06 0.19 -6.31
C MET A 241 29.57 0.22 -6.51
N LYS A 242 30.17 -0.89 -7.00
CA LYS A 242 31.60 -0.94 -7.35
C LYS A 242 31.94 0.03 -8.48
N ASP A 243 31.11 0.08 -9.52
CA ASP A 243 31.29 1.01 -10.65
C ASP A 243 31.08 2.47 -10.22
N TYR A 244 30.19 2.74 -9.25
CA TYR A 244 30.02 4.06 -8.66
C TYR A 244 31.29 4.49 -7.93
N GLU A 245 31.79 3.65 -7.02
CA GLU A 245 33.01 3.93 -6.24
C GLU A 245 34.22 4.19 -7.15
N ALA A 246 34.33 3.44 -8.24
CA ALA A 246 35.39 3.60 -9.24
C ALA A 246 35.20 4.81 -10.18
N GLY A 247 34.09 5.55 -10.08
CA GLY A 247 33.78 6.67 -10.98
C GLY A 247 33.49 6.22 -12.43
N ALA A 248 33.07 4.98 -12.63
CA ALA A 248 32.94 4.32 -13.94
C ALA A 248 31.49 4.24 -14.45
N LEU A 249 30.52 4.87 -13.78
CA LEU A 249 29.09 4.78 -14.11
C LEU A 249 28.79 4.99 -15.60
N GLU A 250 29.26 6.10 -16.16
CA GLU A 250 28.98 6.44 -17.56
C GLU A 250 29.62 5.45 -18.53
N ALA A 251 30.87 5.08 -18.28
CA ALA A 251 31.63 4.14 -19.10
C ALA A 251 31.01 2.73 -19.10
N ARG A 252 30.34 2.37 -18.01
CA ARG A 252 29.63 1.09 -17.83
C ARG A 252 28.16 1.15 -18.23
N GLY A 253 27.71 2.29 -18.73
CA GLY A 253 26.34 2.47 -19.23
C GLY A 253 25.27 2.60 -18.15
N TRP A 254 25.66 2.87 -16.90
CA TRP A 254 24.73 3.25 -15.83
C TRP A 254 24.17 4.66 -16.06
N PRO A 255 23.03 5.02 -15.43
CA PRO A 255 22.54 6.39 -15.43
C PRO A 255 23.55 7.35 -14.79
N ALA A 256 23.69 8.57 -15.33
CA ALA A 256 24.65 9.56 -14.83
C ALA A 256 24.07 10.48 -13.74
N GLU A 257 22.85 10.97 -13.93
CA GLU A 257 22.19 11.92 -13.02
C GLU A 257 21.23 11.18 -12.11
N PHE A 258 21.23 11.46 -10.80
CA PHE A 258 20.40 10.74 -9.82
C PHE A 258 20.56 9.21 -9.95
N ALA A 259 21.80 8.76 -10.17
CA ALA A 259 22.12 7.40 -10.58
C ALA A 259 21.61 6.39 -9.55
N SER A 260 21.88 6.63 -8.26
CA SER A 260 21.47 5.72 -7.21
C SER A 260 19.96 5.58 -7.10
N TYR A 261 19.22 6.69 -7.24
CA TYR A 261 17.76 6.69 -7.21
C TYR A 261 17.17 5.99 -8.43
N LYS A 262 17.68 6.28 -9.63
CA LYS A 262 17.23 5.63 -10.88
C LYS A 262 17.44 4.13 -10.83
N VAL A 263 18.64 3.70 -10.44
CA VAL A 263 18.99 2.27 -10.32
C VAL A 263 18.14 1.59 -9.25
N ALA A 264 17.97 2.20 -8.08
CA ALA A 264 17.12 1.62 -7.03
C ALA A 264 15.66 1.47 -7.47
N LYS A 265 15.08 2.45 -8.17
CA LYS A 265 13.69 2.36 -8.67
C LYS A 265 13.54 1.39 -9.83
N ALA A 266 14.56 1.24 -10.69
CA ALA A 266 14.60 0.19 -11.70
C ALA A 266 14.69 -1.20 -11.06
N ALA A 267 15.46 -1.35 -9.98
CA ALA A 267 15.51 -2.60 -9.23
C ALA A 267 14.19 -2.92 -8.52
N VAL A 268 13.48 -1.93 -7.98
CA VAL A 268 12.10 -2.12 -7.46
C VAL A 268 11.16 -2.61 -8.57
N ASN A 269 11.28 -2.06 -9.77
CA ASN A 269 10.50 -2.48 -10.94
C ASN A 269 10.78 -3.95 -11.30
N ALA A 270 12.06 -4.31 -11.45
CA ALA A 270 12.49 -5.67 -11.75
C ALA A 270 12.05 -6.65 -10.65
N TYR A 271 12.30 -6.32 -9.38
CA TYR A 271 11.91 -7.13 -8.23
C TYR A 271 10.41 -7.39 -8.18
N SER A 272 9.59 -6.37 -8.45
CA SER A 272 8.12 -6.51 -8.47
C SER A 272 7.67 -7.52 -9.53
N ARG A 273 8.34 -7.56 -10.69
CA ARG A 273 8.07 -8.56 -11.74
C ARG A 273 8.51 -9.96 -11.31
N ILE A 274 9.65 -10.08 -10.65
CA ILE A 274 10.16 -11.36 -10.11
C ILE A 274 9.15 -11.95 -9.10
N ILE A 275 8.72 -11.17 -8.11
CA ILE A 275 7.79 -11.66 -7.09
C ILE A 275 6.39 -11.89 -7.64
N ALA A 276 5.93 -11.10 -8.62
CA ALA A 276 4.66 -11.33 -9.31
C ALA A 276 4.67 -12.69 -10.02
N ARG A 277 5.78 -13.05 -10.69
CA ARG A 277 5.99 -14.35 -11.32
C ARG A 277 6.01 -15.49 -10.31
N ARG A 278 6.67 -15.32 -9.15
CA ARG A 278 6.72 -16.33 -8.07
C ARG A 278 5.40 -16.51 -7.33
N HIS A 279 4.54 -15.49 -7.33
CA HIS A 279 3.27 -15.49 -6.59
C HIS A 279 2.10 -15.05 -7.49
N PRO A 280 1.74 -15.86 -8.50
CA PRO A 280 0.75 -15.48 -9.53
C PRO A 280 -0.66 -15.26 -8.99
N ALA A 281 -0.96 -15.68 -7.76
CA ALA A 281 -2.24 -15.39 -7.08
C ALA A 281 -2.31 -13.93 -6.59
N LEU A 282 -1.17 -13.33 -6.19
CA LEU A 282 -1.12 -11.97 -5.66
C LEU A 282 -1.17 -10.93 -6.79
N ARG A 283 -1.71 -9.74 -6.49
CA ARG A 283 -1.62 -8.56 -7.37
C ARG A 283 -0.44 -7.71 -6.92
N ILE A 284 0.69 -7.83 -7.61
CA ILE A 284 1.94 -7.15 -7.24
C ILE A 284 2.33 -6.21 -8.36
N ASN A 285 2.22 -4.90 -8.14
CA ASN A 285 2.44 -3.90 -9.19
C ASN A 285 3.32 -2.75 -8.71
N CYS A 286 3.93 -2.04 -9.65
CA CYS A 286 4.65 -0.80 -9.40
C CYS A 286 3.76 0.40 -9.71
N ALA A 287 3.86 1.46 -8.91
CA ALA A 287 3.15 2.71 -9.16
C ALA A 287 4.08 3.92 -9.06
N HIS A 288 4.12 4.72 -10.12
CA HIS A 288 4.68 6.07 -10.09
C HIS A 288 3.57 7.07 -9.74
N PRO A 289 3.67 7.80 -8.61
CA PRO A 289 2.62 8.70 -8.15
C PRO A 289 2.46 9.96 -9.00
N GLY A 290 3.43 10.27 -9.87
CA GLY A 290 3.59 11.55 -10.55
C GLY A 290 4.68 12.40 -9.90
N TYR A 291 4.87 13.63 -10.38
CA TYR A 291 5.83 14.58 -9.80
C TYR A 291 5.16 15.36 -8.67
N VAL A 292 5.27 14.83 -7.44
CA VAL A 292 4.52 15.29 -6.26
C VAL A 292 5.28 16.35 -5.49
N ASN A 293 4.57 17.38 -5.01
CA ASN A 293 5.09 18.48 -4.20
C ASN A 293 5.36 18.01 -2.76
N THR A 294 6.59 17.61 -2.46
CA THR A 294 7.05 17.11 -1.15
C THR A 294 8.48 17.55 -0.88
N ASP A 295 8.99 17.30 0.33
CA ASP A 295 10.39 17.57 0.68
C ASP A 295 11.38 16.85 -0.25
N MET A 296 11.05 15.64 -0.70
CA MET A 296 11.86 14.87 -1.66
C MET A 296 12.05 15.60 -2.98
N THR A 297 11.02 16.30 -3.46
CA THR A 297 11.09 17.09 -4.69
C THR A 297 11.44 18.55 -4.42
N ARG A 298 11.83 18.90 -3.18
CA ARG A 298 12.07 20.27 -2.72
C ARG A 298 10.91 21.21 -3.01
N ASN A 299 9.70 20.69 -2.84
CA ASN A 299 8.47 21.39 -3.13
C ASN A 299 8.33 21.89 -4.59
N LEU A 300 9.01 21.21 -5.54
CA LEU A 300 8.98 21.53 -6.98
C LEU A 300 7.99 20.67 -7.77
N GLY A 301 7.28 19.75 -7.13
CA GLY A 301 6.26 18.92 -7.80
C GLY A 301 5.07 19.72 -8.34
N PHE A 302 4.37 19.13 -9.30
CA PHE A 302 3.12 19.65 -9.88
C PHE A 302 1.88 19.17 -9.15
N LEU A 303 1.93 17.95 -8.63
CA LEU A 303 0.81 17.32 -7.94
C LEU A 303 0.87 17.60 -6.44
N THR A 304 -0.28 17.74 -5.79
CA THR A 304 -0.33 17.69 -4.32
C THR A 304 -0.07 16.26 -3.82
N PRO A 305 0.32 16.08 -2.54
CA PRO A 305 0.42 14.75 -1.94
C PRO A 305 -0.83 13.89 -2.13
N GLU A 306 -2.03 14.48 -2.04
CA GLU A 306 -3.31 13.80 -2.20
C GLU A 306 -3.53 13.33 -3.64
N GLU A 307 -3.17 14.15 -4.63
CA GLU A 307 -3.24 13.78 -6.05
C GLU A 307 -2.26 12.65 -6.38
N GLY A 308 -1.05 12.70 -5.82
CA GLY A 308 -0.05 11.64 -5.93
C GLY A 308 -0.53 10.33 -5.29
N ALA A 309 -1.08 10.41 -4.07
CA ALA A 309 -1.62 9.27 -3.34
C ALA A 309 -2.80 8.63 -4.09
N LYS A 310 -3.70 9.44 -4.67
CA LYS A 310 -4.82 8.94 -5.48
C LYS A 310 -4.36 8.04 -6.63
N ASN A 311 -3.21 8.34 -7.24
CA ASN A 311 -2.66 7.51 -8.31
C ASN A 311 -2.18 6.15 -7.82
N VAL A 312 -1.62 6.06 -6.61
CA VAL A 312 -1.18 4.80 -5.99
C VAL A 312 -2.38 4.00 -5.48
N VAL A 313 -3.33 4.65 -4.83
CA VAL A 313 -4.56 4.03 -4.29
C VAL A 313 -5.40 3.40 -5.39
N LYS A 314 -5.50 4.04 -6.57
CA LYS A 314 -6.14 3.44 -7.75
C LYS A 314 -5.57 2.07 -8.11
N VAL A 315 -4.26 1.89 -8.00
CA VAL A 315 -3.58 0.61 -8.30
C VAL A 315 -3.87 -0.41 -7.20
N ALA A 316 -3.83 0.02 -5.93
CA ALA A 316 -4.17 -0.84 -4.80
C ALA A 316 -5.62 -1.36 -4.88
N LEU A 317 -6.56 -0.53 -5.34
CA LEU A 317 -7.99 -0.84 -5.41
C LEU A 317 -8.46 -1.39 -6.76
N LEU A 318 -7.55 -1.83 -7.65
CA LEU A 318 -7.95 -2.49 -8.91
C LEU A 318 -8.88 -3.68 -8.63
N PRO A 319 -9.79 -4.06 -9.54
CA PRO A 319 -10.66 -5.21 -9.30
C PRO A 319 -9.86 -6.52 -9.14
N ALA A 320 -10.45 -7.51 -8.44
CA ALA A 320 -9.89 -8.85 -8.35
C ALA A 320 -9.67 -9.44 -9.76
N GLY A 321 -8.59 -10.20 -9.94
CA GLY A 321 -8.17 -10.69 -11.26
C GLY A 321 -7.47 -9.63 -12.13
N GLY A 322 -7.24 -8.42 -11.60
CA GLY A 322 -6.46 -7.37 -12.27
C GLY A 322 -4.99 -7.73 -12.53
N PRO A 323 -4.23 -6.81 -13.15
CA PRO A 323 -2.85 -7.07 -13.54
C PRO A 323 -1.94 -7.36 -12.35
N THR A 324 -0.87 -8.11 -12.63
CA THR A 324 0.23 -8.39 -11.71
C THR A 324 1.53 -8.34 -12.51
N GLY A 325 2.61 -7.85 -11.91
CA GLY A 325 3.88 -7.58 -12.58
C GLY A 325 3.86 -6.35 -13.48
N ALA A 326 2.88 -5.45 -13.34
CA ALA A 326 2.73 -4.28 -14.20
C ALA A 326 3.25 -2.98 -13.57
N PHE A 327 3.55 -1.98 -14.42
CA PHE A 327 3.91 -0.63 -14.01
C PHE A 327 2.77 0.33 -14.30
N PHE A 328 2.49 1.23 -13.35
CA PHE A 328 1.47 2.25 -13.48
C PHE A 328 2.08 3.65 -13.37
N ALA A 329 1.90 4.46 -14.41
CA ALA A 329 2.24 5.88 -14.39
C ALA A 329 0.98 6.70 -14.13
N MET A 330 0.93 7.41 -12.99
CA MET A 330 -0.20 8.28 -12.63
C MET A 330 -1.56 7.54 -12.68
N GLY A 331 -1.58 6.30 -12.21
CA GLY A 331 -2.78 5.46 -12.12
C GLY A 331 -3.22 4.81 -13.44
N LYS A 332 -2.40 4.86 -14.49
CA LYS A 332 -2.62 4.15 -15.77
C LYS A 332 -1.48 3.17 -16.03
N GLU A 333 -1.80 1.99 -16.52
CA GLU A 333 -0.79 1.00 -16.92
C GLU A 333 0.11 1.58 -18.00
N ALA A 334 1.41 1.32 -17.90
CA ALA A 334 2.45 1.85 -18.76
C ALA A 334 3.63 0.87 -18.88
N SER A 335 4.48 1.10 -19.88
CA SER A 335 5.68 0.31 -20.11
C SER A 335 6.75 0.55 -19.04
N PHE A 336 7.58 -0.46 -18.78
CA PHE A 336 8.82 -0.34 -17.99
C PHE A 336 9.99 0.30 -18.78
N LEU A 337 9.80 0.53 -20.09
CA LEU A 337 10.82 1.07 -20.99
C LEU A 337 10.91 2.59 -20.93
#